data_AF-A0A6F8V429-F1
#
_entry.id   AF-A0A6F8V429-F1
#
_cell.length_a   1.000
_cell.length_b   1.000
_cell.length_c   1.000
_cell.angle_alpha   90.00
_cell.angle_beta   90.00
_cell.angle_gamma   90.00
#
_symmetry.space_group_name_H-M   'P 1'
#
loop_
_entity.id
_entity.type
_entity.pdbx_description
1 polymer ?
#
loop_
_entity_poly.entity_id
_entity_poly.type
_entity_poly.pdbx_seq_one_letter_code
_entity_poly.pdbx_strand_id
1 'polypeptide(L)'
;MRFVILAFAVAALGAAPAQAKGDQEAIATVRSALDRGHGQSCSLSAEPVARGGYYPCLDIGPYRFVAEYGRMRGFVLIEGQPPFPILHAESGQVEFLVRGPWQDDLAERVSAWWEDEVSGGRARREAQEQGTKRQSDAEKAVRRFTNPSPAPISEPAAPQQFVPPPVGVVGAPARRQSSAPSAPLPGGPIALRDLPGGPAQPPSRQDLGGVSDPRF
;
A
#
# COMPACT_ATOMS: atom_id res chain seq x y z
N MET A 1 26.74 2.88 -62.33
CA MET A 1 26.26 2.32 -61.05
C MET A 1 26.80 3.20 -59.92
N ARG A 2 25.94 3.95 -59.23
CA ARG A 2 26.31 4.82 -58.10
C ARG A 2 25.73 4.17 -56.84
N PHE A 3 26.59 3.59 -56.01
CA PHE A 3 26.22 3.18 -54.66
C PHE A 3 26.52 4.34 -53.71
N VAL A 4 25.46 5.02 -53.25
CA VAL A 4 25.55 5.96 -52.14
C VAL A 4 25.33 5.12 -50.88
N ILE A 5 26.41 4.82 -50.16
CA ILE A 5 26.33 4.23 -48.83
C ILE A 5 26.07 5.39 -47.87
N LEU A 6 24.80 5.59 -47.52
CA LEU A 6 24.42 6.47 -46.42
C LEU A 6 24.74 5.74 -45.11
N ALA A 7 25.88 6.05 -44.51
CA ALA A 7 26.20 5.64 -43.16
C ALA A 7 25.39 6.50 -42.18
N PHE A 8 24.24 5.99 -41.73
CA PHE A 8 23.59 6.51 -40.52
C PHE A 8 24.41 6.02 -39.32
N ALA A 9 25.38 6.84 -38.91
CA ALA A 9 26.12 6.63 -37.68
C ALA A 9 25.19 6.87 -36.47
N VAL A 10 25.22 5.89 -35.58
CA VAL A 10 24.41 5.74 -34.37
C VAL A 10 24.63 6.92 -33.42
N ALA A 11 23.58 7.71 -33.19
CA ALA A 11 23.49 8.65 -32.06
C ALA A 11 22.58 8.05 -30.98
N ALA A 12 23.13 7.13 -30.19
CA ALA A 12 22.45 6.54 -29.03
C ALA A 12 23.42 6.31 -27.86
N LEU A 13 24.33 7.26 -27.61
CA LEU A 13 25.13 7.30 -26.38
C LEU A 13 24.93 8.68 -25.73
N GLY A 14 24.05 8.76 -24.74
CA GLY A 14 23.82 10.02 -24.02
C GLY A 14 22.90 10.00 -22.80
N ALA A 15 22.22 8.90 -22.47
CA ALA A 15 21.26 8.87 -21.36
C ALA A 15 21.88 8.56 -19.98
N ALA A 16 23.09 7.98 -19.92
CA ALA A 16 23.69 7.49 -18.68
C ALA A 16 23.93 8.55 -17.57
N PRO A 17 24.39 9.80 -17.83
CA PRO A 17 24.69 10.73 -16.74
C PRO A 17 23.43 11.35 -16.11
N ALA A 18 22.33 11.46 -16.86
CA ALA A 18 21.07 11.99 -16.33
C ALA A 18 20.39 11.00 -15.39
N GLN A 19 20.38 9.71 -15.77
CA GLN A 19 19.82 8.62 -14.97
C GLN A 19 20.58 8.46 -13.64
N ALA A 20 21.92 8.39 -13.69
CA ALA A 20 22.75 8.30 -12.49
C ALA A 20 22.52 9.46 -11.51
N LYS A 21 22.29 10.68 -12.01
CA LYS A 21 21.95 11.83 -11.17
C LYS A 21 20.57 11.68 -10.54
N GLY A 22 19.57 11.25 -11.32
CA GLY A 22 18.21 10.99 -10.83
C GLY A 22 18.19 9.92 -9.73
N ASP A 23 18.98 8.86 -9.89
CA ASP A 23 19.09 7.78 -8.89
C ASP A 23 19.71 8.28 -7.58
N GLN A 24 20.76 9.09 -7.68
CA GLN A 24 21.39 9.71 -6.50
C GLN A 24 20.42 10.62 -5.76
N GLU A 25 19.66 11.45 -6.48
CA GLU A 25 18.64 12.33 -5.91
C GLU A 25 17.50 11.53 -5.27
N ALA A 26 17.08 10.42 -5.88
CA ALA A 26 16.07 9.52 -5.33
C ALA A 26 16.53 8.91 -4.01
N ILE A 27 17.75 8.37 -3.94
CA ILE A 27 18.29 7.80 -2.70
C ILE A 27 18.47 8.88 -1.61
N ALA A 28 18.89 10.08 -1.97
CA ALA A 28 18.96 11.20 -1.03
C ALA A 28 17.57 11.58 -0.48
N THR A 29 16.54 11.54 -1.32
CA THR A 29 15.15 11.79 -0.94
C THR A 29 14.64 10.72 0.04
N VAL A 30 14.91 9.44 -0.24
CA VAL A 30 14.58 8.33 0.67
C VAL A 30 15.27 8.51 2.02
N ARG A 31 16.54 8.89 2.03
CA ARG A 31 17.29 9.13 3.28
C ARG A 31 16.67 10.26 4.09
N SER A 32 16.36 11.39 3.43
CA SER A 32 15.65 12.51 4.04
C SER A 32 14.28 12.10 4.61
N ALA A 33 13.54 11.22 3.93
CA ALA A 33 12.27 10.70 4.42
C ALA A 33 12.44 9.85 5.69
N LEU A 34 13.45 8.98 5.73
CA LEU A 34 13.79 8.18 6.92
C LEU A 34 14.19 9.08 8.09
N ASP A 35 15.03 10.09 7.85
CA ASP A 35 15.47 11.04 8.87
C ASP A 35 14.30 11.86 9.46
N ARG A 36 13.24 12.09 8.66
CA ARG A 36 11.99 12.74 9.07
C ARG A 36 11.02 11.80 9.79
N GLY A 37 11.34 10.53 9.93
CA GLY A 37 10.51 9.54 10.63
C GLY A 37 9.39 8.93 9.81
N HIS A 38 9.43 9.02 8.47
CA HIS A 38 8.44 8.37 7.60
C HIS A 38 8.67 6.86 7.43
N GLY A 39 9.77 6.33 7.99
CA GLY A 39 10.11 4.90 7.94
C GLY A 39 9.56 4.07 9.09
N GLN A 40 9.78 2.77 8.99
CA GLN A 40 9.55 1.77 10.03
C GLN A 40 10.87 1.09 10.42
N SER A 41 10.87 0.27 11.47
CA SER A 41 12.05 -0.52 11.83
C SER A 41 12.04 -1.88 11.12
N CYS A 42 13.18 -2.27 10.57
CA CYS A 42 13.41 -3.56 9.93
C CYS A 42 14.41 -4.41 10.71
N SER A 43 14.28 -5.74 10.57
CA SER A 43 15.22 -6.75 11.06
C SER A 43 16.53 -6.74 10.26
N LEU A 44 17.50 -7.57 10.70
CA LEU A 44 18.73 -7.81 9.95
C LEU A 44 18.49 -8.40 8.56
N SER A 45 17.34 -9.04 8.34
CA SER A 45 16.92 -9.63 7.06
C SER A 45 16.13 -8.66 6.18
N ALA A 46 16.11 -7.36 6.50
CA ALA A 46 15.34 -6.34 5.78
C ALA A 46 13.81 -6.56 5.80
N GLU A 47 13.29 -7.23 6.83
CA GLU A 47 11.85 -7.44 7.04
C GLU A 47 11.32 -6.48 8.11
N PRO A 48 10.12 -5.89 7.93
CA PRO A 48 9.57 -4.93 8.87
C PRO A 48 9.20 -5.65 10.17
N VAL A 49 9.51 -5.01 11.29
CA VAL A 49 9.25 -5.56 12.63
C VAL A 49 8.57 -4.52 13.50
N ALA A 50 7.59 -4.98 14.29
CA ALA A 50 6.77 -4.09 15.12
C ALA A 50 7.57 -3.44 16.26
N ARG A 51 8.58 -4.13 16.81
CA ARG A 51 9.47 -3.64 17.87
C ARG A 51 10.85 -4.27 17.76
N GLY A 52 11.88 -3.55 18.19
CA GLY A 52 13.25 -4.07 18.30
C GLY A 52 13.94 -4.30 16.95
N GLY A 53 13.55 -3.56 15.91
CA GLY A 53 14.27 -3.59 14.64
C GLY A 53 15.66 -2.95 14.74
N TYR A 54 16.53 -3.33 13.83
CA TYR A 54 17.93 -2.93 13.78
C TYR A 54 18.14 -1.74 12.84
N TYR A 55 17.39 -1.69 11.74
CA TYR A 55 17.61 -0.70 10.68
C TYR A 55 16.33 0.07 10.38
N PRO A 56 16.39 1.40 10.18
CA PRO A 56 15.26 2.12 9.63
C PRO A 56 15.09 1.75 8.15
N CYS A 57 13.84 1.55 7.74
CA CYS A 57 13.48 1.16 6.39
C CYS A 57 12.21 1.85 5.92
N LEU A 58 12.09 2.03 4.60
CA LEU A 58 10.97 2.70 3.96
C LEU A 58 10.51 1.89 2.76
N ASP A 59 9.20 1.66 2.68
CA ASP A 59 8.58 0.96 1.57
C ASP A 59 7.93 1.98 0.63
N ILE A 60 8.31 1.94 -0.64
CA ILE A 60 7.78 2.78 -1.72
C ILE A 60 7.34 1.85 -2.86
N GLY A 61 6.03 1.58 -2.92
CA GLY A 61 5.48 0.64 -3.89
C GLY A 61 6.10 -0.75 -3.71
N PRO A 62 6.68 -1.36 -4.78
CA PRO A 62 7.34 -2.67 -4.68
C PRO A 62 8.76 -2.59 -4.10
N TYR A 63 9.25 -1.40 -3.75
CA TYR A 63 10.63 -1.19 -3.33
C TYR A 63 10.72 -1.02 -1.83
N ARG A 64 11.70 -1.68 -1.21
CA ARG A 64 12.08 -1.43 0.18
C ARG A 64 13.49 -0.88 0.22
N PHE A 65 13.67 0.23 0.92
CA PHE A 65 14.96 0.81 1.21
C PHE A 65 15.31 0.61 2.68
N VAL A 66 16.54 0.18 2.97
CA VAL A 66 17.04 -0.06 4.31
C VAL A 66 18.33 0.71 4.50
N ALA A 67 18.39 1.56 5.53
CA ALA A 67 19.59 2.30 5.86
C ALA A 67 20.44 1.53 6.87
N GLU A 68 21.60 1.05 6.42
CA GLU A 68 22.53 0.23 7.20
C GLU A 68 23.85 1.01 7.39
N TYR A 69 24.10 1.53 8.59
CA TYR A 69 25.40 2.12 9.01
C TYR A 69 26.10 2.98 7.94
N GLY A 70 25.41 4.03 7.48
CA GLY A 70 25.97 4.96 6.48
C GLY A 70 25.67 4.60 5.03
N ARG A 71 25.24 3.36 4.77
CA ARG A 71 24.87 2.82 3.47
C ARG A 71 23.35 2.73 3.34
N MET A 72 22.86 2.66 2.11
CA MET A 72 21.48 2.35 1.78
C MET A 72 21.47 1.08 0.92
N ARG A 73 20.53 0.17 1.20
CA ARG A 73 20.26 -0.99 0.35
C ARG A 73 18.83 -0.91 -0.13
N GLY A 74 18.61 -1.21 -1.40
CA GLY A 74 17.28 -1.29 -1.98
C GLY A 74 16.95 -2.71 -2.41
N PHE A 75 15.71 -3.09 -2.18
CA PHE A 75 15.17 -4.42 -2.44
C PHE A 75 13.88 -4.30 -3.23
N VAL A 76 13.58 -5.32 -4.02
CA VAL A 76 12.26 -5.55 -4.59
C VAL A 76 11.52 -6.56 -3.73
N LEU A 77 10.28 -6.22 -3.40
CA LEU A 77 9.36 -7.08 -2.67
C LEU A 77 8.54 -7.88 -3.67
N ILE A 78 8.67 -9.21 -3.60
CA ILE A 78 7.87 -10.15 -4.38
C ILE A 78 7.05 -10.96 -3.39
N GLU A 79 5.75 -11.08 -3.65
CA GLU A 79 4.84 -11.79 -2.74
C GLU A 79 5.30 -13.24 -2.53
N GLY A 80 5.37 -13.65 -1.25
CA GLY A 80 5.79 -14.99 -0.86
C GLY A 80 7.29 -15.29 -1.02
N GLN A 81 8.12 -14.31 -1.40
CA GLN A 81 9.57 -14.46 -1.53
C GLN A 81 10.31 -13.50 -0.60
N PRO A 82 11.55 -13.86 -0.19
CA PRO A 82 12.39 -12.93 0.55
C PRO A 82 12.73 -11.68 -0.28
N PRO A 83 13.00 -10.52 0.35
CA PRO A 83 13.36 -9.30 -0.37
C PRO A 83 14.56 -9.51 -1.30
N PHE A 84 14.38 -9.22 -2.59
CA PHE A 84 15.42 -9.41 -3.60
C PHE A 84 16.30 -8.16 -3.71
N PRO A 85 17.62 -8.24 -3.43
CA PRO A 85 18.49 -7.06 -3.42
C PRO A 85 18.76 -6.55 -4.85
N ILE A 86 18.51 -5.26 -5.09
CA ILE A 86 18.64 -4.66 -6.43
C ILE A 86 19.64 -3.51 -6.50
N LEU A 87 19.89 -2.81 -5.40
CA LEU A 87 20.81 -1.67 -5.37
C LEU A 87 21.50 -1.54 -4.02
N HIS A 88 22.68 -0.95 -4.05
CA HIS A 88 23.34 -0.39 -2.87
C HIS A 88 23.74 1.06 -3.16
N ALA A 89 23.79 1.87 -2.12
CA ALA A 89 24.31 3.22 -2.21
C ALA A 89 25.17 3.55 -1.00
N GLU A 90 26.36 4.07 -1.26
CA GLU A 90 27.33 4.42 -0.24
C GLU A 90 28.05 5.71 -0.67
N SER A 91 28.24 6.63 0.28
CA SER A 91 28.94 7.90 0.01
C SER A 91 28.37 8.70 -1.18
N GLY A 92 27.05 8.62 -1.40
CA GLY A 92 26.37 9.32 -2.49
C GLY A 92 26.50 8.67 -3.86
N GLN A 93 27.20 7.54 -3.98
CA GLN A 93 27.22 6.71 -5.19
C GLN A 93 26.12 5.67 -5.11
N VAL A 94 25.39 5.48 -6.21
CA VAL A 94 24.34 4.46 -6.34
C VAL A 94 24.79 3.42 -7.36
N GLU A 95 24.73 2.16 -6.98
CA GLU A 95 25.08 1.02 -7.84
C GLU A 95 23.95 0.00 -7.82
N PHE A 96 23.46 -0.33 -9.02
CA PHE A 96 22.49 -1.40 -9.20
C PHE A 96 23.22 -2.74 -9.34
N LEU A 97 22.88 -3.67 -8.44
CA LEU A 97 23.45 -5.01 -8.39
C LEU A 97 22.95 -5.88 -9.54
N VAL A 98 21.71 -5.64 -9.97
CA VAL A 98 21.02 -6.41 -11.01
C VAL A 98 20.29 -5.43 -11.93
N ARG A 99 20.34 -5.68 -13.24
CA ARG A 99 19.57 -4.90 -14.22
C ARG A 99 18.09 -5.28 -14.14
N GLY A 100 17.23 -4.29 -14.29
CA GLY A 100 15.79 -4.49 -14.24
C GLY A 100 15.02 -3.17 -14.39
N PRO A 101 13.68 -3.23 -14.35
CA PRO A 101 12.81 -2.06 -14.57
C PRO A 101 13.01 -0.95 -13.51
N TRP A 102 13.49 -1.32 -12.33
CA TRP A 102 13.84 -0.38 -11.26
C TRP A 102 14.94 0.61 -11.62
N GLN A 103 15.72 0.37 -12.67
CA GLN A 103 16.69 1.36 -13.14
C GLN A 103 15.97 2.55 -13.78
N ASP A 104 14.82 2.32 -14.39
CA ASP A 104 14.10 3.34 -15.16
C ASP A 104 12.99 4.02 -14.34
N ASP A 105 12.34 3.30 -13.43
CA ASP A 105 11.14 3.79 -12.74
C ASP A 105 11.33 4.19 -11.26
N LEU A 106 12.48 3.89 -10.65
CA LEU A 106 12.71 4.12 -9.22
C LEU A 106 12.66 5.61 -8.87
N ALA A 107 13.38 6.45 -9.61
CA ALA A 107 13.44 7.88 -9.32
C ALA A 107 12.06 8.55 -9.41
N GLU A 108 11.27 8.21 -10.43
CA GLU A 108 9.90 8.71 -10.60
C GLU A 108 8.98 8.25 -9.46
N ARG A 109 9.09 6.99 -9.02
CA ARG A 109 8.25 6.50 -7.93
C ARG A 109 8.60 7.13 -6.60
N VAL A 110 9.88 7.38 -6.34
CA VAL A 110 10.33 8.07 -5.12
C VAL A 110 9.81 9.50 -5.10
N SER A 111 9.89 10.23 -6.21
CA SER A 111 9.36 11.60 -6.28
C SER A 111 7.84 11.63 -6.13
N ALA A 112 7.12 10.75 -6.82
CA ALA A 112 5.67 10.65 -6.70
C ALA A 112 5.22 10.31 -5.27
N TRP A 113 5.91 9.38 -4.61
CA TRP A 113 5.65 9.04 -3.20
C TRP A 113 5.89 10.24 -2.28
N TRP A 114 6.97 10.99 -2.50
CA TRP A 114 7.28 12.17 -1.70
C TRP A 114 6.21 13.26 -1.84
N GLU A 115 5.76 13.51 -3.06
CA GLU A 115 4.68 14.46 -3.32
C GLU A 115 3.39 14.04 -2.60
N ASP A 116 3.06 12.75 -2.65
CA ASP A 116 1.83 12.21 -2.09
C ASP A 116 1.83 12.19 -0.56
N GLU A 117 2.84 11.55 0.04
CA GLU A 117 2.88 11.23 1.47
C GLU A 117 3.51 12.35 2.30
N VAL A 118 4.58 12.98 1.80
CA VAL A 118 5.33 13.99 2.56
C VAL A 118 4.78 15.39 2.29
N SER A 119 4.47 15.69 1.02
CA SER A 119 3.96 17.00 0.63
C SER A 119 2.43 17.10 0.66
N GLY A 120 1.73 16.02 1.05
CA GLY A 120 0.28 15.97 1.15
C GLY A 120 -0.45 16.15 -0.20
N GLY A 121 0.21 15.79 -1.31
CA GLY A 121 -0.33 15.87 -2.66
C GLY A 121 -1.60 15.05 -2.82
N ARG A 122 -1.65 13.85 -2.22
CA ARG A 122 -2.83 12.98 -2.26
C ARG A 122 -4.05 13.66 -1.62
N ALA A 123 -3.89 14.18 -0.40
CA ALA A 123 -4.95 14.90 0.31
C ALA A 123 -5.44 16.12 -0.47
N ARG A 124 -4.54 16.86 -1.14
CA ARG A 124 -4.91 17.99 -2.02
C ARG A 124 -5.73 17.56 -3.23
N ARG A 125 -5.33 16.47 -3.91
CA ARG A 125 -6.09 15.92 -5.06
C ARG A 125 -7.46 15.43 -4.63
N GLU A 126 -7.54 14.67 -3.54
CA GLU A 126 -8.81 14.19 -2.98
C GLU A 126 -9.75 15.36 -2.59
N ALA A 127 -9.21 16.42 -1.97
CA ALA A 127 -10.00 17.61 -1.64
C ALA A 127 -10.52 18.32 -2.90
N GLN A 128 -9.72 18.39 -3.97
CA GLN A 128 -10.12 19.00 -5.23
C GLN A 128 -11.20 18.17 -5.94
N GLU A 129 -11.08 16.84 -5.97
CA GLU A 129 -12.08 15.92 -6.53
C GLU A 129 -13.41 15.98 -5.76
N GLN A 130 -13.35 16.06 -4.43
CA GLN A 130 -14.56 16.27 -3.63
C GLN A 130 -15.20 17.63 -3.90
N GLY A 131 -14.39 18.67 -4.11
CA GLY A 131 -14.87 20.01 -4.49
C GLY A 131 -15.59 20.00 -5.83
N THR A 132 -14.99 19.42 -6.87
CA THR A 132 -15.60 19.34 -8.21
C THR A 132 -16.86 18.48 -8.22
N LYS A 133 -16.88 17.37 -7.47
CA LYS A 133 -18.08 16.54 -7.32
C LYS A 133 -19.22 17.30 -6.64
N ARG A 134 -18.94 18.02 -5.54
CA ARG A 134 -19.95 18.85 -4.86
C ARG A 134 -20.50 19.95 -5.77
N GLN A 135 -19.63 20.56 -6.59
CA GLN A 135 -20.05 21.57 -7.55
C GLN A 135 -20.95 20.99 -8.65
N SER A 136 -20.57 19.85 -9.22
CA SER A 136 -21.38 19.13 -10.21
C SER A 136 -22.74 18.69 -9.63
N ASP A 137 -22.77 18.18 -8.40
CA ASP A 137 -24.01 17.80 -7.72
C ASP A 137 -24.92 19.01 -7.45
N ALA A 138 -24.34 20.15 -7.07
CA ALA A 138 -25.07 21.41 -6.89
C ALA A 138 -25.64 21.94 -8.21
N GLU A 139 -24.87 21.93 -9.30
CA GLU A 139 -25.35 22.31 -10.64
C GLU A 139 -26.47 21.40 -11.13
N LYS A 140 -26.34 20.08 -10.90
CA LYS A 140 -27.40 19.12 -11.21
C LYS A 140 -28.66 19.37 -10.39
N ALA A 141 -28.53 19.73 -9.11
CA ALA A 141 -29.65 20.10 -8.26
C ALA A 141 -30.34 21.37 -8.76
N VAL A 142 -29.60 22.43 -9.07
CA VAL A 142 -30.16 23.68 -9.62
C VAL A 142 -30.87 23.44 -10.95
N ARG A 143 -30.29 22.62 -11.85
CA ARG A 143 -30.93 22.25 -13.13
C ARG A 143 -32.28 21.57 -12.94
N ARG A 144 -32.46 20.74 -11.90
CA ARG A 144 -33.77 20.12 -11.60
C ARG A 144 -34.85 21.14 -11.24
N PHE A 145 -34.48 22.27 -10.64
CA PHE A 145 -35.43 23.33 -10.26
C PHE A 145 -35.68 24.34 -11.39
N THR A 146 -34.68 24.61 -12.22
CA THR A 146 -34.76 25.61 -13.31
C THR A 146 -35.23 25.04 -14.65
N ASN A 147 -35.10 23.73 -14.84
CA ASN A 147 -35.59 23.03 -16.03
C ASN A 147 -36.21 21.70 -15.59
N PRO A 148 -37.53 21.63 -15.34
CA PRO A 148 -38.18 20.35 -15.08
C PRO A 148 -38.11 19.51 -16.36
N SER A 149 -37.08 18.68 -16.47
CA SER A 149 -37.02 17.68 -17.52
C SER A 149 -38.20 16.72 -17.32
N PRO A 150 -39.00 16.44 -18.37
CA PRO A 150 -40.15 15.56 -18.25
C PRO A 150 -39.69 14.17 -17.77
N ALA A 151 -40.53 13.54 -16.95
CA ALA A 151 -40.26 12.25 -16.34
C ALA A 151 -39.71 11.23 -17.37
N PRO A 152 -38.79 10.32 -16.98
CA PRO A 152 -38.39 9.24 -17.86
C PRO A 152 -39.65 8.46 -18.23
N ILE A 153 -39.95 8.44 -19.54
CA ILE A 153 -41.08 7.70 -20.10
C ILE A 153 -40.88 6.26 -19.69
N SER A 154 -41.79 5.74 -18.85
CA SER A 154 -41.83 4.32 -18.52
C SER A 154 -41.92 3.55 -19.83
N GLU A 155 -40.92 2.69 -20.04
CA GLU A 155 -40.86 1.75 -21.15
C GLU A 155 -42.20 0.98 -21.23
N PRO A 156 -42.84 0.86 -22.40
CA PRO A 156 -44.10 0.14 -22.51
C PRO A 156 -43.92 -1.32 -22.11
N ALA A 157 -44.82 -1.81 -21.26
CA ALA A 157 -44.89 -3.20 -20.82
C ALA A 157 -44.68 -4.17 -22.00
N ALA A 158 -43.64 -4.99 -21.91
CA ALA A 158 -43.46 -6.14 -22.79
C ALA A 158 -44.68 -7.07 -22.67
N PRO A 159 -45.17 -7.67 -23.78
CA PRO A 159 -46.36 -8.48 -23.77
C PRO A 159 -46.15 -9.76 -22.94
N GLN A 160 -47.15 -10.07 -22.11
CA GLN A 160 -47.17 -11.22 -21.22
C GLN A 160 -46.96 -12.53 -21.99
N GLN A 161 -45.90 -13.26 -21.65
CA GLN A 161 -45.77 -14.66 -22.05
C GLN A 161 -46.73 -15.52 -21.21
N PHE A 162 -47.65 -16.15 -21.93
CA PHE A 162 -48.61 -17.13 -21.44
C PHE A 162 -47.86 -18.34 -20.83
N VAL A 163 -48.07 -18.60 -19.54
CA VAL A 163 -47.60 -19.84 -18.88
C VAL A 163 -48.80 -20.80 -18.79
N PRO A 164 -48.76 -21.99 -19.42
CA PRO A 164 -49.80 -22.99 -19.19
C PRO A 164 -49.60 -23.69 -17.83
N PRO A 165 -50.69 -24.12 -17.15
CA PRO A 165 -50.63 -24.67 -15.79
C PRO A 165 -50.09 -26.11 -15.75
N PRO A 166 -49.45 -26.55 -14.64
CA PRO A 166 -49.10 -27.94 -14.45
C PRO A 166 -50.34 -28.75 -14.03
N VAL A 167 -50.65 -29.77 -14.82
CA VAL A 167 -51.66 -30.79 -14.52
C VAL A 167 -50.99 -31.95 -13.76
N GLY A 168 -51.60 -32.37 -12.63
CA GLY A 168 -51.50 -33.75 -12.15
C GLY A 168 -50.99 -33.95 -10.72
N VAL A 169 -51.88 -33.80 -9.75
CA VAL A 169 -51.79 -34.47 -8.43
C VAL A 169 -52.51 -35.82 -8.56
N VAL A 170 -51.79 -36.94 -8.55
CA VAL A 170 -52.30 -38.24 -8.07
C VAL A 170 -51.12 -39.08 -7.58
N GLY A 171 -51.13 -39.49 -6.30
CA GLY A 171 -50.36 -40.65 -5.84
C GLY A 171 -49.61 -40.49 -4.52
N ALA A 172 -50.34 -40.50 -3.40
CA ALA A 172 -49.80 -41.08 -2.17
C ALA A 172 -49.80 -42.62 -2.32
N PRO A 173 -48.83 -43.35 -1.75
CA PRO A 173 -49.01 -43.76 -0.36
C PRO A 173 -47.73 -43.74 0.51
N ALA A 174 -47.99 -43.82 1.81
CA ALA A 174 -47.06 -43.80 2.92
C ALA A 174 -45.95 -44.87 2.87
N ARG A 175 -44.74 -44.51 3.33
CA ARG A 175 -43.87 -45.45 4.05
C ARG A 175 -42.95 -44.73 5.05
N ARG A 176 -42.90 -45.31 6.26
CA ARG A 176 -42.19 -44.89 7.47
C ARG A 176 -40.67 -44.98 7.35
N GLN A 177 -39.96 -44.11 8.10
CA GLN A 177 -38.90 -44.37 9.10
C GLN A 177 -37.90 -43.20 9.13
N SER A 178 -37.85 -42.45 10.24
CA SER A 178 -36.77 -42.48 11.27
C SER A 178 -35.52 -41.71 10.80
N SER A 179 -34.97 -40.70 11.46
CA SER A 179 -34.81 -40.45 12.90
C SER A 179 -34.46 -38.95 13.10
N ALA A 180 -34.90 -38.34 14.19
CA ALA A 180 -34.29 -37.10 14.72
C ALA A 180 -32.95 -37.45 15.43
N PRO A 181 -32.04 -36.51 15.76
CA PRO A 181 -32.37 -35.37 16.63
C PRO A 181 -31.80 -34.02 16.22
N SER A 182 -32.44 -33.00 16.80
CA SER A 182 -32.21 -31.57 16.70
C SER A 182 -30.82 -31.10 17.13
N ALA A 183 -30.36 -30.00 16.53
CA ALA A 183 -29.48 -29.04 17.20
C ALA A 183 -30.01 -27.60 16.96
N PRO A 184 -29.98 -26.71 17.98
CA PRO A 184 -30.70 -25.44 17.97
C PRO A 184 -29.91 -24.26 17.37
N LEU A 185 -30.68 -23.23 17.03
CA LEU A 185 -30.35 -21.91 16.48
C LEU A 185 -29.44 -21.04 17.40
N PRO A 186 -28.93 -19.89 16.88
CA PRO A 186 -27.71 -19.23 17.32
C PRO A 186 -27.94 -18.24 18.47
N GLY A 187 -26.90 -18.02 19.28
CA GLY A 187 -26.85 -16.91 20.24
C GLY A 187 -26.48 -17.36 21.65
N GLY A 188 -25.21 -17.18 22.01
CA GLY A 188 -24.73 -17.22 23.39
C GLY A 188 -23.72 -16.09 23.62
N PRO A 189 -23.84 -15.30 24.71
CA PRO A 189 -22.92 -14.21 25.01
C PRO A 189 -21.56 -14.74 25.51
N ILE A 190 -20.48 -14.09 25.07
CA ILE A 190 -19.12 -14.33 25.57
C ILE A 190 -19.06 -13.87 27.03
N ALA A 191 -18.84 -14.81 27.95
CA ALA A 191 -18.56 -14.51 29.35
C ALA A 191 -17.13 -13.97 29.48
N LEU A 192 -17.03 -12.68 29.78
CA LEU A 192 -15.82 -11.96 30.12
C LEU A 192 -15.44 -12.27 31.59
N ARG A 193 -14.84 -13.41 31.87
CA ARG A 193 -14.15 -13.71 33.15
C ARG A 193 -13.52 -15.10 33.09
N ASP A 194 -12.20 -15.11 33.00
CA ASP A 194 -11.24 -16.09 33.56
C ASP A 194 -9.93 -15.86 32.78
N LEU A 195 -8.74 -15.50 33.29
CA LEU A 195 -8.06 -15.58 34.59
C LEU A 195 -6.65 -14.89 34.37
N PRO A 196 -5.61 -14.97 35.23
CA PRO A 196 -5.11 -13.84 36.04
C PRO A 196 -3.61 -13.51 35.82
N GLY A 197 -3.24 -12.23 35.62
CA GLY A 197 -1.83 -11.83 35.54
C GLY A 197 -1.62 -10.41 36.03
N GLY A 198 -1.32 -10.26 37.31
CA GLY A 198 -1.09 -8.97 37.96
C GLY A 198 0.15 -8.23 37.42
N PRO A 199 0.23 -6.91 37.63
CA PRO A 199 1.35 -6.10 37.17
C PRO A 199 2.62 -6.42 37.97
N ALA A 200 3.70 -6.70 37.25
CA ALA A 200 5.04 -6.74 37.82
C ALA A 200 5.42 -5.36 38.38
N GLN A 201 5.73 -5.34 39.67
CA GLN A 201 6.35 -4.25 40.41
C GLN A 201 7.62 -3.75 39.70
N PRO A 202 7.86 -2.43 39.58
CA PRO A 202 9.17 -1.93 39.19
C PRO A 202 10.17 -2.13 40.34
N PRO A 203 11.44 -2.50 40.06
CA PRO A 203 12.46 -2.57 41.08
C PRO A 203 12.78 -1.17 41.64
N SER A 204 12.89 -1.13 42.96
CA SER A 204 13.23 0.02 43.77
C SER A 204 14.49 0.72 43.29
N ARG A 205 14.36 2.03 43.10
CA ARG A 205 15.44 3.00 42.91
C ARG A 205 16.42 2.88 44.08
N GLN A 206 17.60 2.32 43.84
CA GLN A 206 18.70 2.48 44.79
C GLN A 206 19.21 3.92 44.70
N ASP A 207 19.15 4.59 45.84
CA ASP A 207 19.87 5.82 46.15
C ASP A 207 21.35 5.66 45.79
N LEU A 208 21.81 6.40 44.77
CA LEU A 208 23.22 6.75 44.63
C LEU A 208 23.42 8.11 45.32
N GLY A 209 23.39 8.08 46.65
CA GLY A 209 24.06 9.07 47.46
C GLY A 209 25.54 8.71 47.55
N GLY A 210 26.43 9.61 47.14
CA GLY A 210 27.86 9.37 47.28
C GLY A 210 28.76 10.28 46.45
N VAL A 211 28.70 11.58 46.72
CA VAL A 211 29.79 12.52 46.43
C VAL A 211 31.11 11.94 46.95
N SER A 212 32.14 11.91 46.12
CA SER A 212 33.55 12.12 46.50
C SER A 212 34.40 12.32 45.24
N ASP A 213 34.47 13.57 44.80
CA ASP A 213 35.71 14.15 44.25
C ASP A 213 36.70 14.25 45.44
N PRO A 214 37.95 13.83 45.29
CA PRO A 214 38.97 14.86 45.13
C PRO A 214 40.14 14.45 44.23
N ARG A 215 40.55 15.39 43.36
CA ARG A 215 41.95 15.69 42.99
C ARG A 215 43.00 14.62 43.36
N PHE A 216 43.50 13.89 42.37
CA PHE A 216 44.92 13.61 42.15
C PHE A 216 45.16 13.18 40.70
#